data_AF-G5RY18-F1
#
_entry.id   AF-G5RY18-F1
#
_cell.length_a   1.000
_cell.length_b   1.000
_cell.length_c   1.000
_cell.angle_alpha   90.00
_cell.angle_beta   90.00
_cell.angle_gamma   90.00
#
_symmetry.space_group_name_H-M   'P 1'
#
loop_
_entity.id
_entity.type
_entity.pdbx_description
1 polymer ?
#
loop_
_entity_poly.entity_id
_entity_poly.type
_entity_poly.pdbx_seq_one_letter_code
_entity_poly.pdbx_strand_id
1 'polypeptide(L)'
;MMIISGGLIGIGYGSVTPVFQTQIISSVEPHKIGVANSLFFNAMDAGMAIGAFIMGMMVESVGYRMIYVAGAVLVVLAGALYAVQMKKRGVMPLVSTSELH
;
A
#
# COMPACT_ATOMS: atom_id res chain seq x y z
N MET A 1 2.90 13.34 -20.91
CA MET A 1 3.54 12.84 -19.67
C MET A 1 2.52 12.39 -18.62
N MET A 2 1.49 13.17 -18.28
CA MET A 2 0.48 12.78 -17.27
C MET A 2 -0.23 11.44 -17.57
N ILE A 3 -0.53 11.12 -18.83
CA ILE A 3 -1.18 9.85 -19.21
C ILE A 3 -0.28 8.64 -18.90
N ILE A 4 1.02 8.75 -19.18
CA ILE A 4 1.99 7.69 -18.89
C ILE A 4 2.12 7.53 -17.37
N SER A 5 2.23 8.64 -16.63
CA SER A 5 2.26 8.63 -15.16
C SER A 5 1.00 8.01 -14.56
N GLY A 6 -0.18 8.34 -15.09
CA GLY A 6 -1.45 7.76 -14.68
C GLY A 6 -1.53 6.26 -14.96
N GLY A 7 -1.04 5.81 -16.12
CA GLY A 7 -0.92 4.38 -16.44
C GLY A 7 0.01 3.65 -15.47
N LEU A 8 1.18 4.22 -15.16
CA LEU A 8 2.14 3.64 -14.22
C LEU A 8 1.57 3.55 -12.80
N ILE A 9 0.94 4.63 -12.32
CA ILE A 9 0.28 4.64 -11.01
C ILE A 9 -0.87 3.64 -10.98
N GLY A 10 -1.67 3.55 -12.04
CA GLY A 10 -2.78 2.60 -12.15
C GLY A 10 -2.31 1.15 -12.05
N ILE A 11 -1.24 0.79 -12.78
CA ILE A 11 -0.66 -0.55 -12.71
C ILE A 11 -0.09 -0.84 -11.32
N GLY A 12 0.65 0.10 -10.74
CA GLY A 12 1.24 -0.05 -9.42
C GLY A 12 0.17 -0.21 -8.33
N TYR A 13 -0.76 0.73 -8.26
CA TYR A 13 -1.83 0.72 -7.26
C TYR A 13 -2.76 -0.48 -7.42
N GLY A 14 -3.10 -0.84 -8.66
CA GLY A 14 -3.94 -2.00 -8.98
C GLY A 14 -3.29 -3.35 -8.67
N SER A 15 -1.96 -3.42 -8.63
CA SER A 15 -1.24 -4.65 -8.27
C SER A 15 -0.98 -4.74 -6.76
N VAL A 16 -0.53 -3.64 -6.14
CA VAL A 16 -0.11 -3.63 -4.72
C VAL A 16 -1.28 -3.77 -3.77
N THR A 17 -2.40 -3.08 -4.04
CA THR A 17 -3.59 -3.10 -3.18
C THR A 17 -4.14 -4.52 -2.97
N PRO A 18 -4.46 -5.31 -4.01
CA PRO A 18 -4.96 -6.67 -3.81
C PRO A 18 -3.91 -7.61 -3.22
N VAL A 19 -2.63 -7.45 -3.55
CA VAL A 19 -1.56 -8.27 -2.95
C VAL A 19 -1.50 -8.10 -1.44
N PHE A 20 -1.51 -6.86 -0.94
CA PHE A 20 -1.53 -6.62 0.51
C PHE A 20 -2.83 -7.04 1.16
N GLN A 21 -3.97 -6.80 0.50
CA GLN A 21 -5.26 -7.25 0.99
C GLN A 21 -5.28 -8.78 1.15
N THR A 22 -4.85 -9.53 0.14
CA THR A 22 -4.77 -10.99 0.21
C THR A 22 -3.79 -11.46 1.30
N GLN A 23 -2.61 -10.84 1.42
CA GLN A 23 -1.67 -11.17 2.50
C GLN A 23 -2.30 -11.03 3.88
N ILE A 24 -2.98 -9.92 4.14
CA ILE A 24 -3.64 -9.66 5.43
C ILE A 24 -4.77 -10.66 5.67
N ILE A 25 -5.65 -10.88 4.70
CA ILE A 25 -6.76 -11.83 4.82
C ILE A 25 -6.24 -13.26 5.06
N SER A 26 -5.20 -13.68 4.34
CA SER A 26 -4.61 -15.02 4.48
C SER A 26 -3.90 -15.24 5.81
N SER A 27 -3.61 -14.17 6.55
CA SER A 27 -2.96 -14.23 7.87
C SER A 27 -3.94 -14.34 9.03
N VAL A 28 -5.26 -14.32 8.78
CA VAL A 28 -6.30 -14.39 9.81
C VAL A 28 -7.21 -15.61 9.63
N GLU A 29 -7.84 -16.02 10.73
CA GLU A 29 -8.81 -17.12 10.73
C GLU A 29 -10.06 -16.77 9.88
N PRO A 30 -10.75 -17.76 9.26
CA PRO A 30 -11.85 -17.51 8.33
C PRO A 30 -12.99 -16.63 8.87
N HIS A 31 -13.29 -16.73 10.17
CA HIS A 31 -14.34 -15.93 10.80
C HIS A 31 -13.93 -14.47 11.07
N LYS A 32 -12.65 -14.13 10.94
CA LYS A 32 -12.09 -12.77 11.13
C LYS A 32 -11.83 -12.04 9.81
N ILE A 33 -12.08 -12.68 8.66
CA ILE A 33 -11.85 -12.11 7.32
C ILE A 33 -12.58 -10.77 7.15
N GLY A 34 -13.83 -10.68 7.63
CA GLY A 34 -14.61 -9.44 7.58
C GLY A 34 -13.94 -8.29 8.35
N VAL A 35 -13.41 -8.56 9.55
CA VAL A 35 -12.70 -7.58 10.37
C VAL A 35 -11.38 -7.17 9.72
N ALA A 36 -10.64 -8.13 9.16
CA ALA A 36 -9.37 -7.87 8.47
C ALA A 36 -9.54 -6.97 7.24
N ASN A 37 -10.59 -7.20 6.45
CA ASN A 37 -10.95 -6.33 5.31
C ASN A 37 -11.29 -4.91 5.76
N SER A 38 -12.16 -4.77 6.76
CA SER A 38 -12.53 -3.46 7.29
C SER A 38 -11.32 -2.70 7.82
N LEU A 39 -10.40 -3.38 8.50
CA LEU A 39 -9.18 -2.77 9.01
C LEU A 39 -8.24 -2.33 7.87
N PHE A 40 -8.12 -3.12 6.80
CA PHE A 40 -7.34 -2.75 5.63
C PHE A 40 -7.89 -1.47 4.96
N PHE A 41 -9.20 -1.41 4.70
CA PHE A 41 -9.81 -0.22 4.10
C PHE A 41 -9.73 1.00 5.02
N ASN A 42 -9.97 0.83 6.33
CA ASN A 42 -9.81 1.92 7.30
C ASN A 42 -8.39 2.47 7.33
N ALA A 43 -7.38 1.59 7.31
CA ALA A 43 -5.98 2.01 7.28
C ALA A 43 -5.62 2.74 5.97
N MET A 44 -6.16 2.27 4.84
CA MET A 44 -5.99 2.90 3.52
C MET A 44 -6.60 4.31 3.51
N ASP A 45 -7.84 4.45 3.96
CA ASP A 45 -8.56 5.73 4.01
C ASP A 45 -7.90 6.72 4.98
N ALA A 46 -7.49 6.24 6.16
CA ALA A 46 -6.75 7.06 7.12
C ALA A 46 -5.41 7.54 6.53
N GLY A 47 -4.68 6.65 5.84
CA GLY A 47 -3.45 7.00 5.15
C GLY A 47 -3.65 8.04 4.05
N MET A 48 -4.71 7.89 3.25
CA MET A 48 -5.07 8.87 2.21
C MET A 48 -5.46 10.22 2.82
N ALA A 49 -6.28 10.23 3.88
CA ALA A 49 -6.70 11.46 4.54
C ALA A 49 -5.51 12.20 5.16
N ILE A 50 -4.65 11.50 5.91
CA ILE A 50 -3.45 12.09 6.52
C ILE A 50 -2.48 12.58 5.45
N GLY A 51 -2.23 11.78 4.42
CA GLY A 51 -1.32 12.12 3.33
C GLY A 51 -1.80 13.34 2.53
N ALA A 52 -3.08 13.38 2.16
CA ALA A 52 -3.68 14.50 1.45
C ALA A 52 -3.69 15.76 2.31
N PHE A 53 -3.97 15.66 3.61
CA PHE A 53 -3.94 16.79 4.53
C PHE A 53 -2.54 17.38 4.67
N ILE A 54 -1.52 16.55 4.95
CA ILE A 54 -0.13 17.01 5.12
C ILE A 54 0.40 17.61 3.81
N MET A 55 0.27 16.89 2.69
CA MET A 55 0.75 17.38 1.40
C MET A 55 -0.03 18.61 0.93
N GLY A 56 -1.33 18.66 1.21
CA GLY A 56 -2.19 19.80 0.92
C GLY A 56 -1.74 21.06 1.64
N MET A 57 -1.43 20.98 2.94
CA MET A 57 -0.87 22.14 3.67
C MET A 57 0.49 22.58 3.13
N MET A 58 1.31 21.64 2.66
CA MET A 58 2.63 21.96 2.12
C MET A 58 2.56 22.69 0.76
N VAL A 59 1.49 22.53 -0.02
CA VAL A 59 1.44 23.02 -1.42
C VAL A 59 1.63 24.52 -1.55
N GLU A 60 1.06 25.29 -0.63
CA GLU A 60 1.13 26.76 -0.67
C GLU A 60 2.55 27.27 -0.41
N SER A 61 3.35 26.51 0.34
CA SER A 61 4.71 26.90 0.73
C SER A 61 5.81 26.43 -0.24
N VAL A 62 5.71 25.20 -0.76
CA VAL A 62 6.77 24.57 -1.58
C VAL A 62 6.37 24.31 -3.03
N GLY A 63 5.10 24.53 -3.38
CA GLY A 63 4.56 24.28 -4.71
C GLY A 63 4.38 22.80 -5.06
N TYR A 64 3.61 22.55 -6.14
CA TYR A 64 3.24 21.20 -6.58
C TYR A 64 4.43 20.30 -6.94
N ARG A 65 5.49 20.86 -7.52
CA ARG A 65 6.66 20.07 -7.94
C ARG A 65 7.29 19.32 -6.77
N MET A 66 7.45 19.99 -5.63
CA MET A 66 8.04 19.39 -4.43
C MET A 66 7.15 18.32 -3.83
N ILE A 67 5.83 18.48 -3.88
CA ILE A 67 4.87 17.46 -3.43
C ILE A 67 4.98 16.18 -4.25
N TYR A 68 5.06 16.29 -5.58
CA TYR A 68 5.21 15.10 -6.43
C TYR A 68 6.54 14.38 -6.17
N VAL A 69 7.63 15.13 -5.97
CA VAL A 69 8.94 14.55 -5.63
C VAL A 69 8.90 13.89 -4.25
N ALA A 70 8.33 14.55 -3.25
CA ALA A 70 8.18 14.00 -1.91
C ALA A 70 7.33 12.72 -1.90
N GLY A 71 6.23 12.70 -2.66
CA GLY A 71 5.41 11.50 -2.87
C GLY A 71 6.19 10.35 -3.52
N ALA A 72 6.99 10.64 -4.55
CA ALA A 72 7.85 9.64 -5.18
C ALA A 72 8.87 9.05 -4.20
N VAL A 73 9.53 9.91 -3.40
CA VAL A 73 10.48 9.46 -2.36
C VAL A 73 9.78 8.60 -1.30
N LEU A 74 8.58 8.98 -0.85
CA LEU A 74 7.82 8.19 0.12
C LEU A 74 7.47 6.79 -0.41
N VAL A 75 7.04 6.68 -1.67
CA VAL A 75 6.75 5.38 -2.30
C VAL A 75 8.01 4.51 -2.39
N VAL A 76 9.15 5.09 -2.79
CA VAL A 76 10.43 4.37 -2.87
C VAL A 76 10.87 3.89 -1.48
N LEU A 77 10.76 4.75 -0.46
CA LEU A 77 11.09 4.39 0.92
C LEU A 77 10.17 3.27 1.45
N ALA A 78 8.86 3.36 1.22
CA ALA A 78 7.91 2.32 1.60
C ALA A 78 8.25 0.97 0.94
N GLY A 79 8.56 0.99 -0.37
CA GLY A 79 8.99 -0.21 -1.10
C GLY A 79 10.31 -0.79 -0.56
N ALA A 80 11.29 0.06 -0.25
CA ALA A 80 12.56 -0.38 0.33
C ALA A 80 12.37 -0.99 1.72
N LEU A 81 11.56 -0.37 2.58
CA LEU A 81 11.23 -0.89 3.90
C LEU A 81 10.52 -2.25 3.78
N TYR A 82 9.55 -2.38 2.87
CA TYR A 82 8.87 -3.64 2.62
C TYR A 82 9.85 -4.73 2.17
N ALA A 83 10.75 -4.44 1.23
CA ALA A 83 11.76 -5.38 0.75
C ALA A 83 12.72 -5.83 1.88
N VAL A 84 13.14 -4.91 2.75
CA VAL A 84 13.99 -5.23 3.91
C VAL A 84 13.25 -6.12 4.91
N GLN A 85 11.98 -5.80 5.20
CA GLN A 85 11.16 -6.60 6.11
C GLN A 85 10.90 -8.01 5.56
N MET A 86 10.67 -8.13 4.26
CA MET A 86 10.49 -9.41 3.58
C MET A 86 11.79 -10.22 3.53
N LYS A 87 12.95 -9.57 3.43
CA LYS A 87 14.26 -10.26 3.51
C LYS A 87 14.56 -10.78 4.92
N LYS A 88 14.09 -10.08 5.97
CA LYS A 88 14.26 -10.48 7.37
C LYS A 88 13.27 -11.56 7.80
N ARG A 89 12.07 -11.58 7.23
CA ARG A 89 11.09 -12.65 7.39
C ARG A 89 11.43 -13.74 6.38
N GLY A 90 12.22 -14.74 6.78
CA GLY A 90 12.43 -15.96 5.97
C GLY A 90 11.08 -16.44 5.43
N VAL A 91 11.05 -16.75 4.13
CA VAL A 91 9.86 -17.03 3.29
C VAL A 91 8.65 -17.40 4.14
N MET A 92 7.76 -16.44 4.36
CA MET A 92 6.51 -16.71 5.05
C MET A 92 5.81 -17.78 4.20
N PRO A 93 5.44 -18.95 4.76
CA PRO A 93 4.74 -19.96 3.98
C PRO A 93 3.46 -19.30 3.49
N LEU A 94 3.38 -19.08 2.18
CA LEU A 94 2.11 -18.74 1.57
C LEU A 94 1.18 -19.90 1.93
N VAL A 95 0.08 -19.63 2.61
CA VAL A 95 -0.93 -20.64 2.90
C VAL A 95 -1.32 -21.24 1.56
N SER A 96 -0.83 -22.45 1.33
CA SER A 96 -1.10 -23.23 0.13
C SER A 96 -2.59 -23.55 0.16
N THR A 97 -3.29 -23.28 -0.94
CA THR A 97 -4.69 -23.64 -1.19
C THR A 97 -4.95 -25.17 -1.14
N SER A 98 -3.96 -25.96 -0.70
CA SER A 98 -3.98 -27.41 -0.51
C SER A 98 -4.72 -27.90 0.74
N GLU A 99 -5.14 -27.02 1.66
CA GLU A 99 -5.90 -27.41 2.87
C GLU A 99 -7.41 -27.11 2.78
N LEU A 100 -7.93 -26.91 1.56
CA LEU A 100 -9.36 -26.69 1.29
C LEU A 100 -10.07 -27.90 0.67
N HIS A 101 -9.47 -29.09 0.76
CA HIS A 101 -10.08 -30.35 0.31
C HIS A 101 -10.32 -31.31 1.48
#